data_AF-A0A3B8JDI4-F1
#
_entry.id   AF-A0A3B8JDI4-F1
#
_cell.length_a   1.000
_cell.length_b   1.000
_cell.length_c   1.000
_cell.angle_alpha   90.00
_cell.angle_beta   90.00
_cell.angle_gamma   90.00
#
_symmetry.space_group_name_H-M   'P 1'
#
loop_
_entity.id
_entity.type
_entity.pdbx_description
1 polymer ?
#
loop_
_entity_poly.entity_id
_entity_poly.type
_entity_poly.pdbx_seq_one_letter_code
_entity_poly.pdbx_strand_id
1 'polypeptide(L)'
;MKSIGSRIAVFFGILLIFVCLGFGIISYFASSNSLINVLHETMPKFASEASLTIKDSIQNQLNVLSLIASSDNMRILKEADGDYSGIVSFLSNETKRAKHLQMILIDAQGKSISSSGTVSDMKDNDLFKTALSGKDTVSEPMFSDDGSTVVMTYAVPVIVDNEVAGVLMAVRDGLELSEFAKRIRFGETGEAFIIDKLGRTIAHADTELLNNIISVKSVDANTSATRSARSADTEDIDTISSATHTNDETGDNLGFDNFTNVQQKMMDGITGFEEYKYKGIAKITGFAPISDYGWSIAVSVDKEEMMAELVNLRIIFIIISALFLVAGLFVSFFIGKNISKPLTELTNQCITMSEGNFATDVNEKYLKRNDE
;
A
#
# COMPACT_ATOMS: atom_id res chain seq x y z
N MET A 1 11.22 26.08 -58.49
CA MET A 1 10.56 24.75 -58.53
C MET A 1 11.30 23.81 -57.59
N LYS A 2 10.69 23.33 -56.49
CA LYS A 2 11.35 22.38 -55.57
C LYS A 2 11.75 21.14 -56.37
N SER A 3 13.02 20.74 -56.33
CA SER A 3 13.50 19.56 -57.07
C SER A 3 12.68 18.32 -56.68
N ILE A 4 12.50 17.39 -57.61
CA ILE A 4 11.76 16.13 -57.38
C ILE A 4 12.27 15.43 -56.10
N GLY A 5 13.58 15.49 -55.85
CA GLY A 5 14.23 14.92 -54.67
C GLY A 5 13.81 15.57 -53.36
N SER A 6 13.55 16.89 -53.34
CA SER A 6 13.01 17.58 -52.17
C SER A 6 11.59 17.12 -51.84
N ARG A 7 10.76 16.81 -52.84
CA ARG A 7 9.40 16.30 -52.61
C ARG A 7 9.44 14.89 -52.03
N ILE A 8 10.28 14.01 -52.59
CA ILE A 8 10.50 12.64 -52.10
C ILE A 8 10.97 12.67 -50.64
N ALA A 9 11.95 13.52 -50.30
CA ALA A 9 12.45 13.65 -48.93
C ALA A 9 11.40 14.11 -47.93
N VAL A 10 10.52 15.04 -48.33
CA VAL A 10 9.42 15.51 -47.48
C VAL A 10 8.39 14.41 -47.24
N PHE A 11 7.97 13.68 -48.28
CA PHE A 11 6.99 12.59 -48.13
C PHE A 11 7.54 11.45 -47.25
N PHE A 12 8.79 11.04 -47.47
CA PHE A 12 9.44 10.04 -46.62
C PHE A 12 9.62 10.53 -45.18
N GLY A 13 10.00 11.79 -44.98
CA GLY A 13 10.14 12.38 -43.65
C GLY A 13 8.83 12.38 -42.86
N ILE A 14 7.72 12.76 -43.52
CA ILE A 14 6.38 12.71 -42.91
C ILE A 14 5.99 11.29 -42.54
N LEU A 15 6.23 10.32 -43.44
CA LEU A 15 5.96 8.90 -43.17
C LEU A 15 6.77 8.40 -41.96
N LEU A 16 8.05 8.75 -41.87
CA LEU A 16 8.93 8.33 -40.78
C LEU A 16 8.49 8.92 -39.44
N ILE A 17 8.10 10.20 -39.42
CA ILE A 17 7.52 10.85 -38.23
C ILE A 17 6.27 10.11 -37.78
N PHE A 18 5.36 9.80 -38.70
CA PHE A 18 4.11 9.12 -38.38
C PHE A 18 4.36 7.72 -37.79
N VAL A 19 5.29 6.96 -38.37
CA VAL A 19 5.69 5.65 -37.86
C VAL A 19 6.30 5.76 -36.46
N CYS A 20 7.26 6.67 -36.25
CA CYS A 20 7.91 6.84 -34.95
C CYS A 20 6.93 7.29 -33.85
N LEU A 21 6.03 8.23 -34.16
CA LEU A 21 5.01 8.67 -33.20
C LEU A 21 4.02 7.56 -32.87
N GLY A 22 3.53 6.84 -33.90
CA GLY A 22 2.63 5.70 -33.71
C GLY A 22 3.25 4.62 -32.84
N PHE A 23 4.49 4.21 -33.16
CA PHE A 23 5.22 3.22 -32.37
C PHE A 23 5.49 3.69 -30.94
N GLY A 24 5.86 4.96 -30.75
CA GLY A 24 6.11 5.53 -29.43
C GLY A 24 4.87 5.54 -28.54
N ILE A 25 3.73 5.95 -29.08
CA ILE A 25 2.45 5.96 -28.35
C ILE A 25 2.01 4.53 -28.00
N ILE A 26 2.02 3.62 -28.97
CA ILE A 26 1.62 2.21 -28.77
C ILE A 26 2.54 1.55 -27.73
N SER A 27 3.85 1.77 -27.84
CA SER A 27 4.83 1.25 -26.88
C SER A 27 4.57 1.77 -25.47
N TYR A 28 4.35 3.09 -25.31
CA TYR A 28 4.05 3.67 -24.01
C TYR A 28 2.79 3.08 -23.36
N PHE A 29 1.69 2.96 -24.12
CA PHE A 29 0.47 2.35 -23.61
C PHE A 29 0.66 0.86 -23.26
N ALA A 30 1.34 0.11 -24.12
CA ALA A 30 1.62 -1.30 -23.88
C ALA A 30 2.48 -1.49 -22.61
N SER A 31 3.54 -0.70 -22.44
CA SER A 31 4.42 -0.76 -21.26
C SER A 31 3.70 -0.32 -19.99
N SER A 32 2.92 0.76 -20.03
CA SER A 32 2.16 1.23 -18.87
C SER A 32 1.14 0.20 -18.42
N ASN A 33 0.39 -0.39 -19.34
CA ASN A 33 -0.58 -1.44 -19.03
C ASN A 33 0.09 -2.70 -18.47
N SER A 34 1.25 -3.08 -19.04
CA SER A 34 2.02 -4.22 -18.52
C SER A 34 2.51 -3.97 -17.10
N LEU A 35 2.99 -2.76 -16.78
CA LEU A 35 3.45 -2.43 -15.44
C LEU A 35 2.30 -2.46 -14.43
N ILE A 36 1.14 -1.88 -14.77
CA ILE A 36 -0.06 -1.95 -13.92
C ILE A 36 -0.48 -3.40 -13.68
N ASN A 37 -0.45 -4.26 -14.69
CA ASN A 37 -0.78 -5.68 -14.51
C ASN A 37 0.20 -6.38 -13.57
N VAL A 38 1.50 -6.08 -13.66
CA VAL A 38 2.51 -6.61 -12.74
C VAL A 38 2.24 -6.13 -11.31
N LEU A 39 1.90 -4.84 -11.12
CA LEU A 39 1.53 -4.30 -9.80
C LEU A 39 0.25 -4.94 -9.26
N HIS A 40 -0.76 -5.13 -10.12
CA HIS A 40 -2.02 -5.81 -9.77
C HIS A 40 -1.80 -7.24 -9.28
N GLU A 41 -0.76 -7.93 -9.76
CA GLU A 41 -0.40 -9.27 -9.30
C GLU A 41 0.54 -9.25 -8.08
N THR A 42 1.47 -8.29 -8.02
CA THR A 42 2.58 -8.29 -7.05
C THR A 42 2.19 -7.62 -5.73
N MET A 43 1.49 -6.49 -5.77
CA MET A 43 1.11 -5.74 -4.57
C MET A 43 0.22 -6.56 -3.62
N PRO A 44 -0.80 -7.31 -4.07
CA PRO A 44 -1.59 -8.14 -3.17
C PRO A 44 -0.78 -9.29 -2.56
N LYS A 45 0.17 -9.88 -3.31
CA LYS A 45 1.09 -10.91 -2.78
C LYS A 45 2.01 -10.33 -1.71
N PHE A 46 2.53 -9.12 -1.96
CA PHE A 46 3.36 -8.40 -0.99
C PHE A 46 2.58 -8.07 0.30
N ALA A 47 1.34 -7.55 0.17
CA ALA A 47 0.46 -7.31 1.29
C ALA A 47 0.11 -8.61 2.04
N SER A 48 -0.09 -9.72 1.32
CA SER A 48 -0.32 -11.03 1.92
C SER A 48 0.88 -11.49 2.75
N GLU A 49 2.10 -11.36 2.24
CA GLU A 49 3.32 -11.71 2.98
C GLU A 49 3.49 -10.83 4.24
N ALA A 50 3.21 -9.53 4.11
CA ALA A 50 3.21 -8.60 5.23
C ALA A 50 2.16 -8.99 6.29
N SER A 51 0.97 -9.42 5.86
CA SER A 51 -0.11 -9.86 6.76
C SER A 51 0.30 -11.10 7.56
N LEU A 52 0.98 -12.06 6.93
CA LEU A 52 1.51 -13.26 7.57
C LEU A 52 2.60 -12.90 8.59
N THR A 53 3.51 -12.00 8.24
CA THR A 53 4.56 -11.55 9.15
C THR A 53 3.99 -10.93 10.43
N ILE A 54 2.94 -10.11 10.31
CA ILE A 54 2.25 -9.51 11.47
C ILE A 54 1.52 -10.58 12.27
N LYS A 55 0.79 -11.47 11.60
CA LYS A 55 0.10 -12.59 12.23
C LYS A 55 1.07 -13.44 13.06
N ASP A 56 2.20 -13.82 12.48
CA ASP A 56 3.22 -14.64 13.12
C ASP A 56 3.84 -13.91 14.31
N SER A 57 4.05 -12.60 14.20
CA SER A 57 4.53 -11.78 15.31
C SER A 57 3.57 -11.78 16.50
N ILE A 58 2.26 -11.56 16.25
CA ILE A 58 1.20 -11.60 17.28
C ILE A 58 1.14 -13.00 17.90
N GLN A 59 1.11 -14.04 17.06
CA GLN A 59 1.07 -15.43 17.53
C GLN A 59 2.31 -15.77 18.37
N ASN A 60 3.48 -15.27 17.99
CA ASN A 60 4.69 -15.46 18.77
C ASN A 60 4.59 -14.80 20.16
N GLN A 61 3.99 -13.61 20.26
CA GLN A 61 3.73 -13.00 21.58
C GLN A 61 2.76 -13.84 22.42
N LEU A 62 1.68 -14.34 21.82
CA LEU A 62 0.73 -15.23 22.50
C LEU A 62 1.40 -16.53 22.96
N ASN A 63 2.24 -17.14 22.13
CA ASN A 63 2.98 -18.35 22.48
C ASN A 63 3.94 -18.10 23.66
N VAL A 64 4.67 -16.98 23.67
CA VAL A 64 5.55 -16.60 24.79
C VAL A 64 4.73 -16.41 26.07
N LEU A 65 3.58 -15.75 25.98
CA LEU A 65 2.71 -15.55 27.14
C LEU A 65 2.12 -16.87 27.64
N SER A 66 1.75 -17.77 26.72
CA SER A 66 1.23 -19.12 27.01
C SER A 66 2.26 -19.99 27.74
N LEU A 67 3.54 -19.88 27.39
CA LEU A 67 4.63 -20.53 28.12
C LEU A 67 4.72 -20.05 29.57
N ILE A 68 4.54 -18.74 29.81
CA ILE A 68 4.53 -18.18 31.16
C ILE A 68 3.28 -18.64 31.92
N ALA A 69 2.12 -18.64 31.26
CA ALA A 69 0.84 -19.11 31.81
C ALA A 69 0.85 -20.61 32.18
N SER A 70 1.74 -21.38 31.57
CA SER A 70 1.92 -22.81 31.85
C SER A 70 2.98 -23.09 32.93
N SER A 71 3.57 -22.06 33.54
CA SER A 71 4.60 -22.23 34.58
C SER A 71 4.01 -22.64 35.94
N ASP A 72 4.80 -23.35 36.75
CA ASP A 72 4.38 -23.80 38.09
C ASP A 72 3.97 -22.64 39.02
N ASN A 73 4.49 -21.43 38.80
CA ASN A 73 4.11 -20.23 39.55
C ASN A 73 2.63 -19.88 39.40
N MET A 74 1.97 -20.32 38.32
CA MET A 74 0.55 -20.05 38.07
C MET A 74 -0.40 -20.92 38.90
N ARG A 75 0.12 -21.98 39.55
CA ARG A 75 -0.67 -22.85 40.45
C ARG A 75 -1.22 -22.12 41.67
N ILE A 76 -0.71 -20.92 41.98
CA ILE A 76 -1.23 -20.04 43.03
C ILE A 76 -2.73 -19.76 42.90
N LEU A 77 -3.29 -19.83 41.68
CA LEU A 77 -4.73 -19.69 41.44
C LEU A 77 -5.57 -20.81 42.07
N LYS A 78 -5.00 -22.01 42.28
CA LYS A 78 -5.67 -23.14 42.96
C LYS A 78 -5.22 -23.32 44.41
N GLU A 79 -4.00 -22.89 44.74
CA GLU A 79 -3.36 -23.17 46.04
C GLU A 79 -3.50 -22.04 47.07
N ALA A 80 -4.19 -20.96 46.72
CA ALA A 80 -4.22 -19.68 47.45
C ALA A 80 -4.31 -19.81 49.00
N ASP A 81 -3.21 -19.50 49.67
CA ASP A 81 -3.13 -19.24 51.13
C ASP A 81 -3.29 -17.75 51.49
N GLY A 82 -3.34 -16.88 50.47
CA GLY A 82 -3.46 -15.43 50.60
C GLY A 82 -2.16 -14.64 50.38
N ASP A 83 -1.00 -15.29 50.20
CA ASP A 83 0.27 -14.62 49.90
C ASP A 83 0.52 -14.51 48.39
N TYR A 84 0.39 -13.30 47.85
CA TYR A 84 0.68 -12.99 46.44
C TYR A 84 2.08 -12.40 46.21
N SER A 85 2.92 -12.29 47.24
CA SER A 85 4.24 -11.65 47.14
C SER A 85 5.17 -12.36 46.15
N GLY A 86 5.13 -13.69 46.12
CA GLY A 86 5.88 -14.53 45.19
C GLY A 86 5.47 -14.31 43.74
N ILE A 87 4.17 -14.33 43.45
CA ILE A 87 3.66 -14.16 42.08
C ILE A 87 3.88 -12.73 41.58
N VAL A 88 3.73 -11.71 42.43
CA VAL A 88 4.03 -10.31 42.06
C VAL A 88 5.50 -10.16 41.66
N SER A 89 6.41 -10.76 42.43
CA SER A 89 7.85 -10.72 42.14
C SER A 89 8.18 -11.44 40.82
N PHE A 90 7.56 -12.60 40.58
CA PHE A 90 7.69 -13.32 39.33
C PHE A 90 7.20 -12.49 38.15
N LEU A 91 5.95 -12.03 38.18
CA LEU A 91 5.35 -11.22 37.11
C LEU A 91 6.13 -9.92 36.86
N SER A 92 6.69 -9.29 37.89
CA SER A 92 7.54 -8.10 37.73
C SER A 92 8.82 -8.40 36.93
N ASN A 93 9.46 -9.54 37.20
CA ASN A 93 10.64 -9.98 36.46
C ASN A 93 10.29 -10.37 35.01
N GLU A 94 9.18 -11.09 34.80
CA GLU A 94 8.67 -11.42 33.47
C GLU A 94 8.34 -10.16 32.67
N THR A 95 7.66 -9.18 33.29
CA THR A 95 7.30 -7.89 32.69
C THR A 95 8.55 -7.19 32.13
N LYS A 96 9.62 -7.10 32.94
CA LYS A 96 10.89 -6.49 32.53
C LYS A 96 11.59 -7.28 31.43
N ARG A 97 11.64 -8.62 31.55
CA ARG A 97 12.36 -9.48 30.61
C ARG A 97 11.71 -9.47 29.22
N ALA A 98 10.38 -9.59 29.18
CA ALA A 98 9.60 -9.63 27.94
C ALA A 98 9.26 -8.23 27.39
N LYS A 99 9.70 -7.17 28.10
CA LYS A 99 9.45 -5.75 27.78
C LYS A 99 7.96 -5.44 27.67
N HIS A 100 7.16 -5.99 28.57
CA HIS A 100 5.77 -5.60 28.74
C HIS A 100 5.70 -4.32 29.57
N LEU A 101 4.64 -3.52 29.37
CA LEU A 101 4.32 -2.38 30.23
C LEU A 101 3.79 -2.88 31.58
N GLN A 102 2.96 -3.94 31.53
CA GLN A 102 2.38 -4.56 32.72
C GLN A 102 2.00 -6.01 32.42
N MET A 103 2.04 -6.88 33.42
CA MET A 103 1.41 -8.19 33.36
C MET A 103 0.35 -8.29 34.46
N ILE A 104 -0.72 -9.02 34.19
CA ILE A 104 -1.87 -9.13 35.08
C ILE A 104 -2.31 -10.58 35.11
N LEU A 105 -2.33 -11.18 36.29
CA LEU A 105 -2.92 -12.49 36.52
C LEU A 105 -4.34 -12.32 37.05
N ILE A 106 -5.29 -13.02 36.46
CA ILE A 106 -6.71 -12.92 36.81
C ILE A 106 -7.21 -14.33 37.16
N ASP A 107 -7.88 -14.48 38.30
CA ASP A 107 -8.51 -15.75 38.66
C ASP A 107 -9.80 -16.00 37.88
N ALA A 108 -10.37 -17.21 37.98
CA ALA A 108 -11.62 -17.58 37.31
C ALA A 108 -12.84 -16.74 37.75
N GLN A 109 -12.74 -16.01 38.87
CA GLN A 109 -13.81 -15.14 39.37
C GLN A 109 -13.68 -13.70 38.85
N GLY A 110 -12.56 -13.36 38.21
CA GLY A 110 -12.28 -12.03 37.65
C GLY A 110 -11.46 -11.12 38.56
N LYS A 111 -11.01 -11.60 39.72
CA LYS A 111 -10.12 -10.83 40.58
C LYS A 111 -8.70 -10.87 40.03
N SER A 112 -8.11 -9.70 39.86
CA SER A 112 -6.81 -9.54 39.23
C SER A 112 -5.72 -9.18 40.23
N ILE A 113 -4.48 -9.51 39.87
CA ILE A 113 -3.28 -8.98 40.49
C ILE A 113 -2.23 -8.66 39.43
N SER A 114 -1.75 -7.42 39.43
CA SER A 114 -0.77 -6.95 38.47
C SER A 114 0.67 -7.19 38.93
N SER A 115 1.63 -7.02 38.01
CA SER A 115 3.06 -7.05 38.29
C SER A 115 3.56 -5.90 39.19
N SER A 116 2.70 -4.91 39.49
CA SER A 116 2.94 -3.88 40.51
C SER A 116 2.29 -4.21 41.87
N GLY A 117 1.58 -5.34 41.97
CA GLY A 117 0.81 -5.73 43.16
C GLY A 117 -0.55 -5.04 43.29
N THR A 118 -0.99 -4.32 42.25
CA THR A 118 -2.31 -3.68 42.24
C THR A 118 -3.38 -4.75 42.02
N VAL A 119 -4.42 -4.72 42.84
CA VAL A 119 -5.58 -5.61 42.73
C VAL A 119 -6.76 -4.84 42.15
N SER A 120 -7.45 -5.42 41.16
CA SER A 120 -8.68 -4.87 40.59
C SER A 120 -9.68 -5.98 40.27
N ASP A 121 -10.90 -5.59 39.88
CA ASP A 121 -11.90 -6.50 39.32
C ASP A 121 -11.91 -6.33 37.80
N MET A 122 -11.75 -7.42 37.06
CA MET A 122 -11.75 -7.46 35.60
C MET A 122 -12.79 -8.44 35.05
N LYS A 123 -13.78 -8.84 35.86
CA LYS A 123 -14.81 -9.81 35.47
C LYS A 123 -15.58 -9.40 34.22
N ASP A 124 -15.79 -8.09 34.03
CA ASP A 124 -16.53 -7.57 32.89
C ASP A 124 -15.67 -7.34 31.64
N ASN A 125 -14.35 -7.49 31.71
CA ASN A 125 -13.44 -7.29 30.59
C ASN A 125 -13.61 -8.36 29.49
N ASP A 126 -13.74 -7.94 28.24
CA ASP A 126 -14.02 -8.84 27.11
C ASP A 126 -12.85 -9.77 26.77
N LEU A 127 -11.60 -9.31 26.94
CA LEU A 127 -10.42 -10.15 26.73
C LEU A 127 -10.36 -11.23 27.81
N PHE A 128 -10.72 -10.90 29.05
CA PHE A 128 -10.81 -11.87 30.14
C PHE A 128 -11.84 -12.96 29.82
N LYS A 129 -13.07 -12.57 29.47
CA LYS A 129 -14.14 -13.52 29.10
C LYS A 129 -13.73 -14.43 27.95
N THR A 130 -13.07 -13.87 26.93
CA THR A 130 -12.60 -14.63 25.76
C THR A 130 -11.50 -15.61 26.15
N ALA A 131 -10.46 -15.16 26.87
CA ALA A 131 -9.37 -16.02 27.32
C ALA A 131 -9.82 -17.10 28.31
N LEU A 132 -10.75 -16.77 29.22
CA LEU A 132 -11.33 -17.73 30.16
C LEU A 132 -12.09 -18.86 29.45
N SER A 133 -12.61 -18.61 28.23
CA SER A 133 -13.22 -19.66 27.39
C SER A 133 -12.19 -20.64 26.79
N GLY A 134 -10.90 -20.45 27.07
CA GLY A 134 -9.80 -21.27 26.57
C GLY A 134 -9.20 -20.80 25.24
N LYS A 135 -9.47 -19.54 24.83
CA LYS A 135 -9.01 -18.99 23.55
C LYS A 135 -8.03 -17.84 23.75
N ASP A 136 -6.85 -17.95 23.17
CA ASP A 136 -5.90 -16.84 23.10
C ASP A 136 -6.53 -15.65 22.35
N THR A 137 -6.27 -14.42 22.83
CA THR A 137 -6.82 -13.21 22.22
C THR A 137 -5.91 -12.01 22.40
N VAL A 138 -6.07 -11.02 21.53
CA VAL A 138 -5.35 -9.74 21.57
C VAL A 138 -6.33 -8.60 21.34
N SER A 139 -6.12 -7.46 22.00
CA SER A 139 -6.90 -6.25 21.77
C SER A 139 -6.45 -5.49 20.53
N GLU A 140 -7.33 -4.66 19.99
CA GLU A 140 -6.92 -3.57 19.12
C GLU A 140 -6.12 -2.52 19.94
N PRO A 141 -5.23 -1.75 19.30
CA PRO A 141 -4.59 -0.57 19.88
C PRO A 141 -5.61 0.45 20.38
N MET A 142 -5.48 0.86 21.63
CA MET A 142 -6.31 1.88 22.27
C MET A 142 -5.48 2.72 23.25
N PHE A 143 -5.98 3.89 23.64
CA PHE A 143 -5.34 4.61 24.75
C PHE A 143 -5.45 3.80 26.04
N SER A 144 -4.41 3.86 26.86
CA SER A 144 -4.46 3.44 28.26
C SER A 144 -5.54 4.21 29.02
N ASP A 145 -5.99 3.67 30.15
CA ASP A 145 -7.07 4.26 30.95
C ASP A 145 -6.79 5.71 31.40
N ASP A 146 -5.51 6.07 31.53
CA ASP A 146 -5.04 7.41 31.85
C ASP A 146 -4.86 8.33 30.63
N GLY A 147 -5.10 7.83 29.43
CA GLY A 147 -4.95 8.54 28.15
C GLY A 147 -3.50 8.82 27.75
N SER A 148 -2.51 8.32 28.47
CA SER A 148 -1.12 8.73 28.31
C SER A 148 -0.38 8.03 27.18
N THR A 149 -0.76 6.79 26.87
CA THR A 149 -0.05 5.93 25.90
C THR A 149 -1.01 5.08 25.09
N VAL A 150 -0.62 4.68 23.89
CA VAL A 150 -1.36 3.69 23.10
C VAL A 150 -0.87 2.30 23.51
N VAL A 151 -1.79 1.40 23.85
CA VAL A 151 -1.48 0.07 24.37
C VAL A 151 -2.24 -1.02 23.63
N MET A 152 -1.66 -2.22 23.64
CA MET A 152 -2.32 -3.46 23.22
C MET A 152 -2.21 -4.49 24.35
N THR A 153 -3.27 -5.26 24.55
CA THR A 153 -3.30 -6.29 25.59
C THR A 153 -3.44 -7.67 24.98
N TYR A 154 -2.50 -8.55 25.30
CA TYR A 154 -2.51 -9.97 24.96
C TYR A 154 -3.06 -10.75 26.14
N ALA A 155 -3.90 -11.75 25.90
CA ALA A 155 -4.50 -12.57 26.95
C ALA A 155 -4.50 -14.06 26.55
N VAL A 156 -4.08 -14.91 27.48
CA VAL A 156 -4.05 -16.37 27.31
C VAL A 156 -4.66 -17.07 28.53
N PRO A 157 -5.30 -18.24 28.36
CA PRO A 157 -5.79 -19.03 29.48
C PRO A 157 -4.63 -19.57 30.31
N VAL A 158 -4.81 -19.58 31.63
CA VAL A 158 -3.95 -20.28 32.58
C VAL A 158 -4.58 -21.63 32.87
N ILE A 159 -3.94 -22.72 32.44
CA ILE A 159 -4.46 -24.08 32.58
C ILE A 159 -3.72 -24.79 33.72
N VAL A 160 -4.45 -25.21 34.75
CA VAL A 160 -3.91 -25.97 35.89
C VAL A 160 -4.74 -27.23 36.07
N ASP A 161 -4.09 -28.39 36.08
CA ASP A 161 -4.73 -29.72 36.17
C ASP A 161 -5.81 -29.93 35.08
N ASN A 162 -5.51 -29.49 33.85
CA ASN A 162 -6.39 -29.58 32.67
C ASN A 162 -7.69 -28.77 32.76
N GLU A 163 -7.75 -27.78 33.64
CA GLU A 163 -8.84 -26.82 33.77
C GLU A 163 -8.34 -25.38 33.65
N VAL A 164 -9.14 -24.50 33.06
CA VAL A 164 -8.83 -23.07 33.00
C VAL A 164 -9.00 -22.48 34.41
N ALA A 165 -7.90 -22.25 35.10
CA ALA A 165 -7.87 -21.70 36.47
C ALA A 165 -7.97 -20.16 36.48
N GLY A 166 -7.67 -19.52 35.35
CA GLY A 166 -7.70 -18.07 35.20
C GLY A 166 -7.12 -17.62 33.87
N VAL A 167 -6.66 -16.38 33.82
CA VAL A 167 -6.15 -15.72 32.61
C VAL A 167 -4.88 -14.96 32.95
N LEU A 168 -3.88 -15.04 32.08
CA LEU A 168 -2.70 -14.19 32.13
C LEU A 168 -2.79 -13.16 31.02
N MET A 169 -2.67 -11.88 31.37
CA MET A 169 -2.64 -10.77 30.43
C MET A 169 -1.28 -10.08 30.44
N ALA A 170 -0.89 -9.57 29.28
CA ALA A 170 0.28 -8.71 29.11
C ALA A 170 -0.10 -7.46 28.32
N VAL A 171 0.11 -6.30 28.93
CA VAL A 171 -0.03 -4.98 28.31
C VAL A 171 1.29 -4.63 27.65
N ARG A 172 1.25 -4.30 26.35
CA ARG A 172 2.40 -3.90 25.53
C ARG A 172 2.15 -2.52 24.92
N ASP A 173 3.23 -1.93 24.40
CA ASP A 173 3.15 -0.71 23.59
C ASP A 173 2.32 -1.00 22.33
N GLY A 174 1.22 -0.27 22.15
CA GLY A 174 0.31 -0.45 21.03
C GLY A 174 0.86 0.12 19.71
N LEU A 175 1.96 0.88 19.76
CA LEU A 175 2.67 1.35 18.56
C LEU A 175 3.55 0.26 17.94
N GLU A 176 3.71 -0.91 18.57
CA GLU A 176 4.48 -2.03 18.00
C GLU A 176 3.98 -2.40 16.59
N LEU A 177 2.66 -2.43 16.37
CA LEU A 177 2.09 -2.68 15.03
C LEU A 177 2.47 -1.61 14.01
N SER A 178 2.56 -0.35 14.43
CA SER A 178 2.99 0.75 13.56
C SER A 178 4.48 0.66 13.22
N GLU A 179 5.31 0.20 14.15
CA GLU A 179 6.73 -0.09 13.87
C GLU A 179 6.88 -1.29 12.92
N PHE A 180 5.97 -2.27 12.93
CA PHE A 180 5.89 -3.28 11.87
C PHE A 180 5.50 -2.65 10.54
N ALA A 181 4.44 -1.84 10.50
CA ALA A 181 3.97 -1.15 9.30
C ALA A 181 5.07 -0.27 8.67
N LYS A 182 5.83 0.47 9.49
CA LYS A 182 6.94 1.33 9.05
C LYS A 182 8.09 0.56 8.38
N ARG A 183 8.31 -0.70 8.77
CA ARG A 183 9.33 -1.57 8.14
C ARG A 183 8.85 -2.17 6.81
N ILE A 184 7.54 -2.21 6.57
CA ILE A 184 6.96 -2.69 5.33
C ILE A 184 7.04 -1.55 4.31
N ARG A 185 8.07 -1.59 3.46
CA ARG A 185 8.28 -0.62 2.38
C ARG A 185 8.26 -1.31 1.03
N PHE A 186 7.47 -0.76 0.11
CA PHE A 186 7.42 -1.17 -1.29
C PHE A 186 7.75 0.06 -2.15
N GLY A 187 8.87 0.03 -2.86
CA GLY A 187 9.43 1.24 -3.46
C GLY A 187 9.90 2.24 -2.40
N GLU A 188 10.08 3.49 -2.79
CA GLU A 188 10.57 4.56 -1.93
C GLU A 188 9.46 5.27 -1.15
N THR A 189 8.31 5.48 -1.80
CA THR A 189 7.11 6.16 -1.23
C THR A 189 6.10 5.17 -0.63
N GLY A 190 6.43 3.88 -0.61
CA GLY A 190 5.57 2.84 -0.07
C GLY A 190 5.32 3.00 1.43
N GLU A 191 4.06 3.06 1.82
CA GLU A 191 3.59 3.16 3.20
C GLU A 191 2.60 2.05 3.49
N ALA A 192 2.70 1.44 4.67
CA ALA A 192 1.76 0.44 5.12
C ALA A 192 0.88 0.96 6.26
N PHE A 193 -0.36 0.46 6.30
CA PHE A 193 -1.29 0.71 7.39
C PHE A 193 -2.21 -0.49 7.59
N ILE A 194 -2.78 -0.60 8.79
CA ILE A 194 -3.67 -1.69 9.18
C ILE A 194 -4.99 -1.10 9.61
N ILE A 195 -6.08 -1.70 9.15
CA ILE A 195 -7.44 -1.38 9.60
C ILE A 195 -8.09 -2.60 10.27
N ASP A 196 -9.04 -2.35 11.16
CA ASP A 196 -9.88 -3.40 11.74
C ASP A 196 -11.13 -3.70 10.91
N LYS A 197 -11.96 -4.62 11.41
CA LYS A 197 -13.23 -5.04 10.80
C LYS A 197 -14.27 -3.93 10.65
N LEU A 198 -14.10 -2.82 11.36
CA LEU A 198 -14.94 -1.63 11.27
C LEU A 198 -14.33 -0.56 10.35
N GLY A 199 -13.20 -0.87 9.71
CA GLY A 199 -12.48 0.02 8.81
C GLY A 199 -11.72 1.15 9.52
N ARG A 200 -11.46 1.00 10.82
CA ARG A 200 -10.72 1.98 11.62
C ARG A 200 -9.23 1.67 11.53
N THR A 201 -8.41 2.70 11.30
CA THR A 201 -6.96 2.56 11.28
C THR A 201 -6.45 2.23 12.69
N ILE A 202 -5.80 1.08 12.83
CA ILE A 202 -5.20 0.61 14.09
C ILE A 202 -3.68 0.69 14.08
N ALA A 203 -3.06 0.74 12.90
CA ALA A 203 -1.62 0.97 12.76
C ALA A 203 -1.33 1.74 11.48
N HIS A 204 -0.29 2.58 11.49
CA HIS A 204 0.12 3.34 10.32
C HIS A 204 1.64 3.59 10.36
N ALA A 205 2.31 3.55 9.20
CA ALA A 205 3.75 3.83 9.10
C ALA A 205 4.13 5.23 9.61
N ASP A 206 3.26 6.21 9.39
CA ASP A 206 3.23 7.51 10.08
C ASP A 206 2.52 7.37 11.45
N THR A 207 3.30 7.31 12.52
CA THR A 207 2.81 7.17 13.89
C THR A 207 2.13 8.44 14.44
N GLU A 208 2.50 9.62 13.95
CA GLU A 208 1.83 10.87 14.34
C GLU A 208 0.41 10.91 13.78
N LEU A 209 0.23 10.46 12.54
CA LEU A 209 -1.09 10.30 11.94
C LEU A 209 -1.96 9.34 12.77
N LEU A 210 -1.42 8.19 13.19
CA LEU A 210 -2.16 7.25 14.04
C LEU A 210 -2.59 7.91 15.36
N ASN A 211 -1.67 8.58 16.05
CA ASN A 211 -1.98 9.26 17.32
C ASN A 211 -3.10 10.29 17.16
N ASN A 212 -3.09 11.05 16.07
CA ASN A 212 -4.16 12.00 15.75
C ASN A 212 -5.51 11.30 15.51
N ILE A 213 -5.52 10.20 14.74
CA ILE A 213 -6.73 9.40 14.48
C ILE A 213 -7.33 8.86 15.78
N ILE A 214 -6.51 8.28 16.66
CA ILE A 214 -6.97 7.73 17.93
C ILE A 214 -7.45 8.86 18.87
N SER A 215 -6.73 9.99 18.91
CA SER A 215 -7.04 11.13 19.79
C SER A 215 -8.40 11.76 19.50
N VAL A 216 -8.72 12.04 18.23
CA VAL A 216 -10.01 12.65 17.83
C VAL A 216 -11.19 11.80 18.31
N LYS A 217 -11.09 10.48 18.22
CA LYS A 217 -12.15 9.55 18.65
C LYS A 217 -12.39 9.55 20.17
N SER A 218 -11.35 9.74 20.97
CA SER A 218 -11.48 9.80 22.44
C SER A 218 -12.32 11.00 22.91
N VAL A 219 -12.35 12.08 22.12
CA VAL A 219 -13.10 13.30 22.39
C VAL A 219 -14.59 13.15 22.04
N ASP A 220 -14.91 12.46 20.94
CA ASP A 220 -16.30 12.24 20.49
C ASP A 220 -17.05 11.22 21.36
N ALA A 221 -16.35 10.21 21.91
CA ALA A 221 -16.92 9.27 22.87
C ALA A 221 -17.36 9.95 24.17
N ASN A 222 -16.59 10.93 24.67
CA ASN A 222 -16.94 11.69 25.88
C ASN A 222 -18.00 12.78 25.62
N THR A 223 -18.09 13.30 24.40
CA THR A 223 -19.09 14.32 24.04
C THR A 223 -20.49 13.72 23.81
N SER A 224 -20.54 12.47 23.35
CA SER A 224 -21.79 11.72 23.15
C SER A 224 -22.49 11.35 24.47
N ALA A 225 -21.74 11.16 25.55
CA ALA A 225 -22.30 10.94 26.90
C ALA A 225 -23.01 12.18 27.47
N THR A 226 -22.77 13.38 26.93
CA THR A 226 -23.39 14.63 27.40
C THR A 226 -24.63 15.04 26.57
N ARG A 227 -24.92 14.33 25.46
CA ARG A 227 -26.09 14.59 24.60
C ARG A 227 -27.29 13.68 24.86
N SER A 228 -27.13 12.58 25.61
CA SER A 228 -28.22 11.64 25.95
C SER A 228 -29.25 12.17 26.97
N ALA A 229 -29.17 13.46 27.34
CA ALA A 229 -30.12 14.09 28.28
C ALA A 229 -31.10 15.08 27.62
N ARG A 230 -31.26 15.09 26.28
CA ARG A 230 -32.32 15.91 25.68
C ARG A 230 -32.89 15.36 24.37
N SER A 231 -34.21 15.15 24.44
CA SER A 231 -35.21 14.86 23.39
C SER A 231 -35.19 13.49 22.73
N ALA A 232 -36.28 12.76 23.04
CA ALA A 232 -36.83 11.63 22.32
C ALA A 232 -37.40 12.03 20.95
N ASP A 233 -37.65 11.00 20.15
CA ASP A 233 -38.32 10.95 18.85
C ASP A 233 -37.49 11.40 17.64
N THR A 234 -36.77 10.46 17.04
CA THR A 234 -36.84 10.08 15.61
C THR A 234 -35.91 8.90 15.32
N GLU A 235 -36.25 8.15 14.27
CA GLU A 235 -35.78 6.83 13.85
C GLU A 235 -34.26 6.57 13.94
N ASP A 236 -33.93 5.33 14.33
CA ASP A 236 -32.59 4.74 14.39
C ASP A 236 -31.78 5.00 13.11
N ILE A 237 -30.83 5.93 13.19
CA ILE A 237 -29.67 5.98 12.30
C ILE A 237 -28.43 5.94 13.19
N ASP A 238 -27.85 4.75 13.26
CA ASP A 238 -26.70 4.41 14.09
C ASP A 238 -25.44 5.13 13.56
N THR A 239 -24.97 6.12 14.31
CA THR A 239 -23.82 7.00 13.98
C THR A 239 -22.44 6.32 14.10
N ILE A 240 -22.36 5.00 13.95
CA ILE A 240 -21.11 4.25 14.07
C ILE A 240 -20.42 4.16 12.71
N SER A 241 -19.95 5.31 12.19
CA SER A 241 -18.95 5.31 11.12
C SER A 241 -18.40 6.71 10.86
N SER A 242 -17.39 7.15 11.60
CA SER A 242 -16.79 8.48 11.38
C SER A 242 -15.32 8.52 11.76
N ALA A 243 -14.51 8.04 10.82
CA ALA A 243 -13.14 8.49 10.54
C ALA A 243 -12.79 8.14 9.06
N THR A 244 -13.55 7.21 8.49
CA THR A 244 -13.38 6.75 7.11
C THR A 244 -14.72 6.63 6.33
N HIS A 245 -15.84 6.95 6.97
CA HIS A 245 -17.15 7.05 6.33
C HIS A 245 -17.56 8.53 6.26
N THR A 246 -17.70 9.04 5.04
CA THR A 246 -18.21 10.39 4.77
C THR A 246 -19.66 10.29 4.34
N ASN A 247 -20.58 10.50 5.28
CA ASN A 247 -21.93 10.96 5.01
C ASN A 247 -22.31 11.96 6.11
N ASP A 248 -21.65 13.13 6.09
CA ASP A 248 -22.22 14.37 6.61
C ASP A 248 -21.39 15.56 6.11
N GLU A 249 -22.08 16.67 5.82
CA GLU A 249 -21.64 17.84 5.03
C GLU A 249 -20.54 18.72 5.67
N THR A 250 -19.55 18.14 6.36
CA THR A 250 -18.39 18.85 6.93
C THR A 250 -17.05 18.11 6.80
N GLY A 251 -16.96 17.05 5.99
CA GLY A 251 -15.84 16.08 5.99
C GLY A 251 -14.73 16.21 4.94
N ASP A 252 -14.44 17.39 4.39
CA ASP A 252 -13.42 17.57 3.33
C ASP A 252 -11.95 17.60 3.85
N ASN A 253 -11.65 17.01 5.03
CA ASN A 253 -10.45 17.40 5.81
C ASN A 253 -9.35 16.33 6.02
N LEU A 254 -9.49 15.11 5.49
CA LEU A 254 -8.40 14.11 5.53
C LEU A 254 -7.79 13.80 4.15
N GLY A 255 -8.39 14.31 3.06
CA GLY A 255 -7.86 14.24 1.70
C GLY A 255 -7.95 12.88 1.02
N PHE A 256 -8.81 11.97 1.47
CA PHE A 256 -8.99 10.67 0.83
C PHE A 256 -10.12 10.70 -0.23
N ASP A 257 -9.77 10.54 -1.51
CA ASP A 257 -10.76 10.33 -2.58
C ASP A 257 -10.78 8.85 -2.99
N ASN A 258 -11.98 8.27 -3.15
CA ASN A 258 -12.21 6.88 -3.55
C ASN A 258 -11.62 5.80 -2.61
N PHE A 259 -11.24 6.15 -1.38
CA PHE A 259 -10.72 5.19 -0.41
C PHE A 259 -11.79 4.21 0.11
N THR A 260 -13.07 4.59 0.08
CA THR A 260 -14.18 3.79 0.61
C THR A 260 -14.26 2.40 0.00
N ASN A 261 -13.99 2.25 -1.30
CA ASN A 261 -14.00 0.94 -1.97
C ASN A 261 -12.86 0.04 -1.46
N VAL A 262 -11.67 0.60 -1.28
CA VAL A 262 -10.52 -0.12 -0.71
C VAL A 262 -10.85 -0.59 0.69
N GLN A 263 -11.31 0.33 1.53
CA GLN A 263 -11.67 0.05 2.92
C GLN A 263 -12.76 -1.02 3.03
N GLN A 264 -13.81 -0.95 2.21
CA GLN A 264 -14.88 -1.95 2.22
C GLN A 264 -14.34 -3.34 1.88
N LYS A 265 -13.53 -3.46 0.83
CA LYS A 265 -12.90 -4.75 0.47
C LYS A 265 -11.97 -5.28 1.55
N MET A 266 -11.25 -4.39 2.22
CA MET A 266 -10.41 -4.74 3.37
C MET A 266 -11.25 -5.21 4.56
N MET A 267 -12.40 -4.59 4.83
CA MET A 267 -13.34 -5.01 5.88
C MET A 267 -13.99 -6.37 5.56
N ASP A 268 -14.26 -6.63 4.27
CA ASP A 268 -14.75 -7.92 3.78
C ASP A 268 -13.69 -9.03 3.81
N GLY A 269 -12.45 -8.70 4.19
CA GLY A 269 -11.34 -9.65 4.27
C GLY A 269 -10.85 -10.15 2.90
N ILE A 270 -11.00 -9.32 1.86
CA ILE A 270 -10.59 -9.68 0.49
C ILE A 270 -9.14 -9.26 0.27
N THR A 271 -8.35 -10.11 -0.39
CA THR A 271 -7.04 -9.72 -0.93
C THR A 271 -7.22 -9.07 -2.29
N GLY A 272 -6.64 -7.90 -2.50
CA GLY A 272 -6.88 -7.16 -3.74
C GLY A 272 -5.92 -6.02 -4.02
N PHE A 273 -6.20 -5.37 -5.14
CA PHE A 273 -5.47 -4.25 -5.69
C PHE A 273 -6.45 -3.16 -6.08
N GLU A 274 -6.18 -1.93 -5.69
CA GLU A 274 -7.02 -0.78 -6.05
C GLU A 274 -6.18 0.50 -6.21
N GLU A 275 -6.79 1.52 -6.80
CA GLU A 275 -6.25 2.87 -6.85
C GLU A 275 -7.14 3.81 -6.04
N TYR A 276 -6.51 4.73 -5.29
CA TYR A 276 -7.21 5.79 -4.56
C TYR A 276 -6.38 7.08 -4.60
N LYS A 277 -6.92 8.19 -4.12
CA LYS A 277 -6.12 9.41 -3.93
C LYS A 277 -6.04 9.77 -2.46
N TYR A 278 -4.86 10.23 -2.07
CA TYR A 278 -4.62 10.79 -0.75
C TYR A 278 -3.95 12.15 -0.89
N LYS A 279 -4.58 13.19 -0.38
CA LYS A 279 -4.16 14.61 -0.49
C LYS A 279 -3.89 15.01 -1.94
N GLY A 280 -4.74 14.54 -2.86
CA GLY A 280 -4.60 14.78 -4.31
C GLY A 280 -3.55 13.91 -5.03
N ILE A 281 -2.75 13.12 -4.30
CA ILE A 281 -1.73 12.22 -4.86
C ILE A 281 -2.38 10.88 -5.18
N ALA A 282 -2.24 10.42 -6.42
CA ALA A 282 -2.72 9.11 -6.84
C ALA A 282 -1.85 8.00 -6.26
N LYS A 283 -2.46 7.11 -5.49
CA LYS A 283 -1.82 5.97 -4.85
C LYS A 283 -2.35 4.66 -5.42
N ILE A 284 -1.45 3.71 -5.57
CA ILE A 284 -1.73 2.32 -5.90
C ILE A 284 -1.61 1.52 -4.61
N THR A 285 -2.61 0.69 -4.29
CA THR A 285 -2.61 -0.09 -3.05
C THR A 285 -2.86 -1.57 -3.30
N GLY A 286 -2.08 -2.40 -2.61
CA GLY A 286 -2.36 -3.82 -2.44
C GLY A 286 -2.75 -4.07 -0.99
N PHE A 287 -3.76 -4.90 -0.77
CA PHE A 287 -4.25 -5.19 0.57
C PHE A 287 -4.57 -6.67 0.75
N ALA A 288 -4.49 -7.13 1.99
CA ALA A 288 -4.73 -8.53 2.38
C ALA A 288 -5.21 -8.63 3.84
N PRO A 289 -6.03 -9.64 4.17
CA PRO A 289 -6.51 -9.87 5.53
C PRO A 289 -5.43 -10.49 6.43
N ILE A 290 -5.33 -9.99 7.65
CA ILE A 290 -4.64 -10.64 8.76
C ILE A 290 -5.64 -11.62 9.37
N SER A 291 -5.57 -12.87 8.90
CA SER A 291 -6.48 -13.95 9.31
C SER A 291 -6.51 -14.12 10.83
N ASP A 292 -7.67 -14.51 11.37
CA ASP A 292 -7.99 -14.75 12.79
C ASP A 292 -8.33 -13.50 13.63
N TYR A 293 -7.89 -12.30 13.23
CA TYR A 293 -8.14 -11.05 13.98
C TYR A 293 -9.20 -10.14 13.36
N GLY A 294 -9.62 -10.41 12.11
CA GLY A 294 -10.54 -9.55 11.37
C GLY A 294 -9.93 -8.20 11.01
N TRP A 295 -8.60 -8.13 10.94
CA TRP A 295 -7.85 -6.96 10.52
C TRP A 295 -7.37 -7.14 9.09
N SER A 296 -7.04 -6.05 8.42
CA SER A 296 -6.47 -6.06 7.06
C SER A 296 -5.34 -5.06 6.96
N ILE A 297 -4.27 -5.46 6.30
CA ILE A 297 -3.14 -4.59 5.98
C ILE A 297 -3.24 -4.11 4.54
N ALA A 298 -2.93 -2.84 4.33
CA ALA A 298 -2.72 -2.26 3.02
C ALA A 298 -1.30 -1.72 2.91
N VAL A 299 -0.73 -1.86 1.73
CA VAL A 299 0.54 -1.28 1.32
C VAL A 299 0.25 -0.39 0.13
N SER A 300 0.52 0.90 0.26
CA SER A 300 0.21 1.92 -0.73
C SER A 300 1.47 2.61 -1.21
N VAL A 301 1.60 2.80 -2.51
CA VAL A 301 2.75 3.46 -3.16
C VAL A 301 2.28 4.55 -4.10
N ASP A 302 3.06 5.61 -4.29
CA ASP A 302 2.70 6.68 -5.21
C ASP A 302 2.77 6.18 -6.66
N LYS A 303 1.68 6.39 -7.41
CA LYS A 303 1.58 5.95 -8.80
C LYS A 303 2.65 6.59 -9.68
N GLU A 304 3.01 7.84 -9.40
CA GLU A 304 4.04 8.55 -10.15
C GLU A 304 5.42 7.92 -9.98
N GLU A 305 5.76 7.41 -8.79
CA GLU A 305 7.03 6.72 -8.54
C GLU A 305 7.12 5.46 -9.41
N MET A 306 6.09 4.62 -9.36
CA MET A 306 6.05 3.39 -10.16
C MET A 306 6.13 3.70 -11.66
N MET A 307 5.51 4.80 -12.09
CA MET A 307 5.51 5.22 -13.50
C MET A 307 6.79 5.97 -13.91
N ALA A 308 7.62 6.44 -12.98
CA ALA A 308 8.80 7.25 -13.27
C ALA A 308 9.82 6.48 -14.11
N GLU A 309 9.97 5.18 -13.87
CA GLU A 309 10.84 4.32 -14.69
C GLU A 309 10.38 4.25 -16.15
N LEU A 310 9.06 4.23 -16.39
CA LEU A 310 8.50 4.28 -17.75
C LEU A 310 8.73 5.63 -18.43
N VAL A 311 8.78 6.73 -17.66
CA VAL A 311 9.09 8.06 -18.22
C VAL A 311 10.53 8.12 -18.73
N ASN A 312 11.48 7.54 -18.00
CA ASN A 312 12.87 7.45 -18.46
C ASN A 312 13.00 6.63 -19.75
N LEU A 313 12.31 5.49 -19.81
CA LEU A 313 12.22 4.66 -21.01
C LEU A 313 11.63 5.44 -22.20
N ARG A 314 10.56 6.23 -21.97
CA ARG A 314 9.96 7.12 -22.97
C ARG A 314 10.97 8.14 -23.52
N ILE A 315 11.77 8.78 -22.66
CA ILE A 315 12.78 9.77 -23.09
C ILE A 315 13.84 9.11 -23.97
N ILE A 316 14.33 7.93 -23.58
CA ILE A 316 15.29 7.16 -24.38
C ILE A 316 14.71 6.82 -25.75
N PHE A 317 13.45 6.36 -25.81
CA PHE A 317 12.77 6.10 -27.08
C PHE A 317 12.61 7.35 -27.95
N ILE A 318 12.33 8.51 -27.36
CA ILE A 318 12.25 9.78 -28.10
C ILE A 318 13.61 10.16 -28.70
N ILE A 319 14.70 10.02 -27.94
CA ILE A 319 16.06 10.32 -28.43
C ILE A 319 16.44 9.38 -29.58
N ILE A 320 16.19 8.07 -29.43
CA ILE A 320 16.44 7.08 -30.48
C ILE A 320 15.58 7.39 -31.72
N SER A 321 14.30 7.70 -31.54
CA SER A 321 13.40 8.07 -32.63
C SER A 321 13.86 9.34 -33.36
N ALA A 322 14.32 10.36 -32.63
CA ALA A 322 14.87 11.58 -33.21
C ALA A 322 16.15 11.29 -34.02
N LEU A 323 17.02 10.41 -33.52
CA LEU A 323 18.22 9.99 -34.23
C LEU A 323 17.89 9.23 -35.52
N PHE A 324 16.94 8.30 -35.49
CA PHE A 324 16.45 7.59 -36.68
C PHE A 324 15.78 8.51 -37.68
N LEU A 325 15.05 9.53 -37.21
CA LEU A 325 14.41 10.53 -38.06
C LEU A 325 15.48 11.35 -38.80
N VAL A 326 16.51 11.84 -38.10
CA VAL A 326 17.63 12.57 -38.71
C VAL A 326 18.37 11.69 -39.73
N ALA A 327 18.69 10.45 -39.37
CA ALA A 327 19.33 9.50 -40.28
C ALA A 327 18.46 9.20 -41.50
N GLY A 328 17.15 9.01 -41.31
CA GLY A 328 16.19 8.75 -42.38
C GLY A 328 16.04 9.94 -43.34
N LEU A 329 16.01 11.17 -42.82
CA LEU A 329 16.03 12.38 -43.64
C LEU A 329 17.34 12.51 -44.44
N PHE A 330 18.48 12.19 -43.82
CA PHE A 330 19.77 12.22 -44.48
C PHE A 330 19.85 11.22 -45.65
N VAL A 331 19.44 9.97 -45.40
CA VAL A 331 19.37 8.91 -46.42
C VAL A 331 18.39 9.29 -47.52
N SER A 332 17.19 9.78 -47.16
CA SER A 332 16.18 10.20 -48.13
C SER A 332 16.66 11.36 -49.01
N PHE A 333 17.38 12.32 -48.43
CA PHE A 333 18.00 13.41 -49.19
C PHE A 333 19.05 12.88 -50.19
N PHE A 334 19.88 11.94 -49.77
CA PHE A 334 20.91 11.35 -50.63
C PHE A 334 20.30 10.57 -51.80
N ILE A 335 19.30 9.73 -51.52
CA ILE A 335 18.55 8.97 -52.53
C ILE A 335 17.81 9.92 -53.48
N GLY A 336 17.12 10.92 -52.95
CA GLY A 336 16.41 11.92 -53.74
C GLY A 336 17.34 12.66 -54.70
N LYS A 337 18.57 12.98 -54.27
CA LYS A 337 19.60 13.61 -55.11
C LYS A 337 20.16 12.66 -56.17
N ASN A 338 20.42 11.40 -55.82
CA ASN A 338 20.95 10.40 -56.75
C ASN A 338 19.97 9.99 -57.84
N ILE A 339 18.66 10.01 -57.56
CA ILE A 339 17.62 9.66 -58.54
C ILE A 339 17.17 10.89 -59.35
N SER A 340 16.87 12.01 -58.68
CA SER A 340 16.29 13.16 -59.38
C SER A 340 17.25 13.86 -60.33
N LYS A 341 18.54 13.94 -60.01
CA LYS A 341 19.51 14.62 -60.87
C LYS A 341 19.63 13.98 -62.26
N PRO A 342 19.88 12.66 -62.40
CA PRO A 342 19.90 11.99 -63.70
C PRO A 342 18.58 12.13 -64.48
N LEU A 343 17.43 11.96 -63.82
CA LEU A 343 16.12 12.09 -64.47
C LEU A 343 15.89 13.50 -65.04
N THR A 344 16.29 14.53 -64.29
CA THR A 344 16.17 15.93 -64.76
C THR A 344 17.08 16.18 -65.96
N GLU A 345 18.30 15.63 -65.95
CA GLU A 345 19.24 15.75 -67.06
C GLU A 345 18.71 15.07 -68.33
N LEU A 346 18.25 13.83 -68.21
CA LEU A 346 17.66 13.08 -69.33
C LEU A 346 16.43 13.80 -69.89
N THR A 347 15.57 14.34 -69.02
CA THR A 347 14.39 15.11 -69.44
C THR A 347 14.80 16.35 -70.25
N ASN A 348 15.80 17.10 -69.78
CA ASN A 348 16.32 18.28 -70.49
C ASN A 348 16.91 17.92 -71.86
N GLN A 349 17.62 16.79 -71.96
CA GLN A 349 18.15 16.30 -73.23
C GLN A 349 17.03 15.91 -74.20
N CYS A 350 16.01 15.18 -73.74
CA CYS A 350 14.84 14.87 -74.56
C CYS A 350 14.12 16.14 -75.06
N ILE A 351 13.99 17.17 -74.22
CA ILE A 351 13.44 18.46 -74.62
C ILE A 351 14.30 19.10 -75.72
N THR A 352 15.62 19.14 -75.53
CA THR A 352 16.57 19.72 -76.50
C THR A 352 16.53 18.99 -77.85
N MET A 353 16.40 17.66 -77.83
CA MET A 353 16.21 16.85 -79.04
C MET A 353 14.85 17.13 -79.69
N SER A 354 13.78 17.30 -78.91
CA SER A 354 12.44 17.62 -79.45
C SER A 354 12.39 18.98 -80.15
N GLU A 355 13.25 19.92 -79.74
CA GLU A 355 13.42 21.23 -80.38
C GLU A 355 14.31 21.17 -81.65
N GLY A 356 14.71 19.97 -82.07
CA GLY A 356 15.45 19.71 -83.31
C GLY A 356 16.97 19.78 -83.17
N ASN A 357 17.51 19.90 -81.96
CA ASN A 357 18.94 19.90 -81.71
C ASN A 357 19.46 18.53 -81.26
N PHE A 358 19.97 17.75 -82.21
CA PHE A 358 20.54 16.42 -81.99
C PHE A 358 22.05 16.41 -81.72
N ALA A 359 22.70 17.57 -81.63
CA ALA A 359 24.15 17.68 -81.45
C ALA A 359 24.59 17.68 -79.97
N THR A 360 23.69 17.39 -79.04
CA THR A 360 23.98 17.41 -77.60
C THR A 360 24.49 16.05 -77.14
N ASP A 361 25.70 16.04 -76.58
CA ASP A 361 26.35 14.82 -76.10
C ASP A 361 25.84 14.44 -74.70
N VAL A 362 25.52 13.17 -74.50
CA VAL A 362 25.02 12.69 -73.21
C VAL A 362 26.20 12.61 -72.25
N ASN A 363 26.10 13.29 -71.10
CA ASN A 363 27.16 13.28 -70.11
C ASN A 363 27.62 11.85 -69.77
N GLU A 364 28.90 11.53 -70.01
CA GLU A 364 29.50 10.19 -69.84
C GLU A 364 29.20 9.55 -68.48
N LYS A 365 29.02 10.38 -67.44
CA LYS A 365 28.69 9.93 -66.09
C LYS A 365 27.39 9.11 -66.03
N TYR A 366 26.42 9.42 -66.89
CA TYR A 366 25.15 8.69 -66.96
C TYR A 366 25.18 7.53 -67.96
N LEU A 367 26.05 7.60 -68.98
CA LEU A 367 26.28 6.50 -69.92
C LEU A 367 26.96 5.28 -69.26
N LYS A 368 27.74 5.50 -68.20
CA LYS A 368 28.42 4.43 -67.42
C LYS A 368 27.64 3.97 -66.20
N ARG A 369 26.39 4.42 -66.02
CA ARG A 369 25.56 4.00 -64.89
C ARG A 369 24.94 2.64 -65.20
N ASN A 370 25.26 1.61 -64.43
CA ASN A 370 24.54 0.34 -64.51
C ASN A 370 23.11 0.57 -64.00
N ASP A 371 22.14 0.52 -64.91
CA ASP A 371 20.75 0.28 -64.54
C ASP A 371 20.58 -1.24 -64.44
N GLU A 372 21.04 -1.77 -63.30
CA GLU A 372 20.68 -3.04 -62.61
C GLU A 372 21.79 -3.43 -61.62
#